data_AF-A0A971UDW0-F1
#
_entry.id   AF-A0A971UDW0-F1
#
_cell.length_a   1.000
_cell.length_b   1.000
_cell.length_c   1.000
_cell.angle_alpha   90.00
_cell.angle_beta   90.00
_cell.angle_gamma   90.00
#
_symmetry.space_group_name_H-M   'P 1'
#
loop_
_entity.id
_entity.type
_entity.pdbx_description
1 polymer ?
#
loop_
_entity_poly.entity_id
_entity_poly.type
_entity_poly.pdbx_seq_one_letter_code
_entity_poly.pdbx_strand_id
1 'polypeptide(L)'
;MSAARQLVPLQMAVSLTAVLWSVPVWGGQPIVPGTGIKAAQVGDDFEDPQWEYLARDPKSSQEMDGQARLPTGEARNGRWYEGIKRGHPDVVRRVPTATAQIS
;
A
#
# COMPACT_ATOMS: atom_id res chain seq x y z
N MET A 1 -68.62 42.86 -3.93
CA MET A 1 -67.32 42.81 -3.23
C MET A 1 -67.20 41.40 -2.65
N SER A 2 -66.53 40.50 -3.37
CA SER A 2 -66.49 39.07 -3.04
C SER A 2 -65.11 38.70 -2.53
N ALA A 3 -65.05 38.17 -1.32
CA ALA A 3 -63.85 37.63 -0.70
C ALA A 3 -63.55 36.24 -1.27
N ALA A 4 -62.47 36.11 -2.03
CA ALA A 4 -62.01 34.82 -2.55
C ALA A 4 -61.15 34.13 -1.48
N ARG A 5 -61.76 33.17 -0.76
CA ARG A 5 -61.10 32.28 0.19
C ARG A 5 -60.30 31.23 -0.59
N GLN A 6 -59.01 31.50 -0.81
CA GLN A 6 -58.09 30.53 -1.42
C GLN A 6 -57.72 29.47 -0.36
N LEU A 7 -58.32 28.29 -0.49
CA LEU A 7 -57.90 27.08 0.21
C LEU A 7 -56.69 26.50 -0.56
N VAL A 8 -55.50 26.62 0.02
CA VAL A 8 -54.28 26.00 -0.51
C VAL A 8 -54.34 24.50 -0.21
N PRO A 9 -54.19 23.59 -1.20
CA PRO A 9 -54.29 22.16 -0.96
C PRO A 9 -53.06 21.64 -0.19
N LEU A 10 -53.34 20.99 0.95
CA LEU A 10 -52.39 20.39 1.92
C LEU A 10 -51.51 19.26 1.33
N GLN A 11 -51.48 19.03 0.02
CA GLN A 11 -50.79 17.88 -0.57
C GLN A 11 -49.32 18.14 -0.95
N MET A 12 -48.85 19.39 -0.94
CA MET A 12 -47.46 19.72 -1.32
C MET A 12 -46.47 19.83 -0.14
N ALA A 13 -46.83 19.39 1.06
CA ALA A 13 -45.90 19.44 2.21
C ALA A 13 -45.28 18.09 2.59
N VAL A 14 -45.78 16.97 2.04
CA VAL A 14 -45.34 15.62 2.46
C VAL A 14 -44.24 15.03 1.55
N SER A 15 -44.00 15.61 0.38
CA SER A 15 -43.10 14.98 -0.61
C SER A 15 -41.63 15.35 -0.47
N LEU A 16 -41.26 16.41 0.29
CA LEU A 16 -39.87 16.88 0.35
C LEU A 16 -39.03 16.25 1.50
N THR A 17 -39.66 15.62 2.49
CA THR A 17 -38.96 15.01 3.63
C THR A 17 -38.63 13.53 3.45
N ALA A 18 -39.30 12.82 2.54
CA ALA A 18 -39.09 11.38 2.33
C ALA A 18 -37.89 11.04 1.41
N VAL A 19 -37.39 12.00 0.61
CA VAL A 19 -36.29 11.75 -0.35
C VAL A 19 -34.90 11.74 0.34
N LEU A 20 -34.79 12.26 1.56
CA LEU A 20 -33.51 12.39 2.28
C LEU A 20 -33.06 11.12 3.03
N TRP A 21 -33.81 10.00 2.96
CA TRP A 21 -33.55 8.80 3.78
C TRP A 21 -33.02 7.59 2.99
N SER A 22 -32.72 7.76 1.71
CA SER A 22 -32.30 6.65 0.83
C SER A 22 -31.02 6.97 0.08
N VAL A 23 -29.97 7.39 0.79
CA VAL A 23 -28.62 7.31 0.22
C VAL A 23 -28.17 5.85 0.40
N PRO A 24 -28.02 5.05 -0.68
CA PRO A 24 -27.42 3.74 -0.53
C PRO A 24 -25.99 3.96 -0.03
N VAL A 25 -25.71 3.51 1.20
CA VAL A 25 -24.33 3.31 1.65
C VAL A 25 -23.77 2.19 0.78
N TRP A 26 -22.97 2.55 -0.21
CA TRP A 26 -22.10 1.59 -0.87
C TRP A 26 -20.99 1.20 0.12
N GLY A 27 -21.28 0.22 0.96
CA GLY A 27 -20.25 -0.51 1.69
C GLY A 27 -19.45 -1.32 0.67
N GLY A 28 -18.19 -0.97 0.45
CA GLY A 28 -17.29 -1.81 -0.35
C GLY A 28 -17.29 -3.23 0.21
N GLN A 29 -17.33 -4.24 -0.66
CA GLN A 29 -17.23 -5.64 -0.23
C GLN A 29 -15.98 -5.82 0.63
N PRO A 30 -16.05 -6.54 1.77
CA PRO A 30 -14.87 -6.81 2.58
C PRO A 30 -13.79 -7.46 1.72
N ILE A 31 -12.58 -6.91 1.73
CA ILE A 31 -11.44 -7.53 1.05
C ILE A 31 -11.14 -8.82 1.79
N VAL A 32 -11.31 -9.96 1.11
CA VAL A 32 -10.95 -11.27 1.66
C VAL A 32 -9.41 -11.38 1.63
N PRO A 33 -8.75 -11.65 2.76
CA PRO A 33 -7.31 -11.85 2.78
C PRO A 33 -6.89 -12.93 1.76
N GLY A 34 -5.89 -12.63 0.95
CA GLY A 34 -5.40 -13.55 -0.09
C GLY A 34 -6.06 -13.42 -1.46
N THR A 35 -7.10 -12.58 -1.64
CA THR A 35 -7.68 -12.32 -2.99
C THR A 35 -6.95 -11.22 -3.78
N GLY A 36 -5.78 -10.79 -3.31
CA GLY A 36 -4.95 -9.79 -3.98
C GLY A 36 -4.13 -10.40 -5.12
N ILE A 37 -3.66 -9.55 -6.03
CA ILE A 37 -2.67 -9.90 -7.05
C ILE A 37 -1.27 -9.45 -6.59
N LYS A 38 -0.25 -10.29 -6.79
CA LYS A 38 1.15 -9.90 -6.54
C LYS A 38 1.52 -8.78 -7.52
N ALA A 39 1.91 -7.62 -7.00
CA ALA A 39 2.47 -6.55 -7.81
C ALA A 39 3.86 -6.97 -8.30
N ALA A 40 3.97 -7.35 -9.58
CA ALA A 40 5.22 -7.84 -10.15
C ALA A 40 6.35 -6.80 -10.19
N GLN A 41 6.04 -5.53 -9.97
CA GLN A 41 6.99 -4.41 -10.02
C GLN A 41 7.66 -4.12 -8.68
N VAL A 42 7.20 -4.72 -7.57
CA VAL A 42 7.64 -4.36 -6.22
C VAL A 42 8.23 -5.58 -5.50
N GLY A 43 9.38 -5.37 -4.87
CA GLY A 43 10.09 -6.36 -4.08
C GLY A 43 10.77 -7.46 -4.90
N ASP A 44 11.35 -8.41 -4.17
CA ASP A 44 12.05 -9.59 -4.65
C ASP A 44 11.47 -10.83 -3.95
N ASP A 45 11.39 -11.96 -4.64
CA ASP A 45 11.04 -13.25 -4.03
C ASP A 45 12.25 -14.08 -3.62
N PHE A 46 13.48 -13.64 -3.97
CA PHE A 46 14.74 -14.27 -3.58
C PHE A 46 14.92 -15.71 -4.09
N GLU A 47 14.08 -16.15 -5.04
CA GLU A 47 14.10 -17.53 -5.52
C GLU A 47 15.07 -17.76 -6.68
N ASP A 48 15.63 -16.70 -7.27
CA ASP A 48 16.64 -16.81 -8.32
C ASP A 48 17.92 -17.51 -7.78
N PRO A 49 18.34 -18.66 -8.34
CA PRO A 49 19.58 -19.33 -7.93
C PRO A 49 20.83 -18.47 -8.10
N GLN A 50 20.79 -17.48 -8.99
CA GLN A 50 21.86 -16.51 -9.22
C GLN A 50 21.67 -15.21 -8.43
N TRP A 51 20.76 -15.19 -7.46
CA TRP A 51 20.58 -14.05 -6.57
C TRP A 51 21.87 -13.80 -5.79
N GLU A 52 22.32 -12.56 -5.82
CA GLU A 52 23.55 -12.10 -5.19
C GLU A 52 23.32 -10.71 -4.60
N TYR A 53 23.91 -10.48 -3.44
CA TYR A 53 24.00 -9.16 -2.84
C TYR A 53 25.33 -8.51 -3.19
N LEU A 54 25.25 -7.36 -3.84
CA LEU A 54 26.40 -6.54 -4.19
C LEU A 54 26.67 -5.59 -3.03
N ALA A 55 27.56 -5.99 -2.13
CA ALA A 55 27.97 -5.16 -0.99
C ALA A 55 28.66 -3.87 -1.48
N ARG A 56 28.20 -2.74 -0.96
CA ARG A 56 28.79 -1.42 -1.18
C ARG A 56 28.57 -0.64 0.10
N ASP A 57 29.65 -0.40 0.84
CA ASP A 57 29.54 -0.07 2.26
C ASP A 57 30.05 1.34 2.55
N PRO A 58 29.54 2.39 1.87
CA PRO A 58 29.93 3.73 2.22
C PRO A 58 29.40 4.02 3.63
N LYS A 59 30.30 4.35 4.56
CA LYS A 59 29.90 4.75 5.90
C LYS A 59 28.94 5.94 5.83
N SER A 60 27.78 5.81 6.46
CA SER A 60 26.82 6.90 6.59
C SER A 60 27.41 8.03 7.45
N SER A 61 27.33 9.26 6.95
CA SER A 61 27.60 10.48 7.73
C SER A 61 26.47 11.48 7.63
N GLN A 62 25.28 11.06 7.21
CA GLN A 62 24.17 11.98 7.00
C GLN A 62 23.86 12.79 8.27
N GLU A 63 24.06 12.20 9.45
CA GLU A 63 23.93 12.88 10.75
C GLU A 63 25.05 13.92 11.02
N MET A 64 26.20 13.81 10.36
CA MET A 64 27.37 14.69 10.52
C MET A 64 27.48 15.79 9.45
N ASP A 65 27.27 15.46 8.18
CA ASP A 65 27.48 16.38 7.04
C ASP A 65 26.25 16.52 6.12
N GLY A 66 25.13 15.86 6.46
CA GLY A 66 23.89 15.91 5.68
C GLY A 66 23.94 15.13 4.36
N GLN A 67 25.05 14.47 4.03
CA GLN A 67 25.22 13.80 2.75
C GLN A 67 24.89 12.30 2.85
N ALA A 68 24.02 11.84 1.97
CA ALA A 68 23.83 10.41 1.72
C ALA A 68 24.92 9.92 0.77
N ARG A 69 25.76 9.00 1.23
CA ARG A 69 26.78 8.39 0.36
C ARG A 69 26.18 7.21 -0.39
N LEU A 70 26.35 7.26 -1.71
CA LEU A 70 25.91 6.26 -2.66
C LEU A 70 27.11 5.86 -3.53
N PRO A 71 27.07 4.68 -4.18
CA PRO A 71 26.01 3.66 -4.12
C PRO A 71 26.04 2.83 -2.82
N THR A 72 24.86 2.47 -2.31
CA THR A 72 24.70 1.50 -1.21
C THR A 72 24.65 0.06 -1.73
N GLY A 73 24.65 -0.92 -0.84
CA GLY A 73 24.44 -2.31 -1.23
C GLY A 73 23.08 -2.52 -1.91
N GLU A 74 23.05 -3.42 -2.88
CA GLU A 74 21.85 -3.77 -3.67
C GLU A 74 21.86 -5.24 -4.09
N ALA A 75 20.69 -5.83 -4.33
CA ALA A 75 20.62 -7.11 -5.01
C ALA A 75 20.99 -6.96 -6.49
N ARG A 76 21.61 -7.97 -7.08
CA ARG A 76 22.05 -8.00 -8.49
C ARG A 76 20.96 -7.64 -9.50
N ASN A 77 19.70 -7.94 -9.18
CA ASN A 77 18.53 -7.65 -10.02
C ASN A 77 17.91 -6.25 -9.77
N GLY A 78 18.47 -5.46 -8.84
CA GLY A 78 17.96 -4.13 -8.46
C GLY A 78 16.63 -4.14 -7.72
N ARG A 79 16.21 -5.27 -7.15
CA ARG A 79 14.88 -5.40 -6.51
C ARG A 79 14.92 -5.29 -4.98
N TRP A 80 16.13 -5.22 -4.41
CA TRP A 80 16.36 -5.04 -2.98
C TRP A 80 17.55 -4.09 -2.76
N TYR A 81 17.43 -3.20 -1.78
CA TYR A 81 18.42 -2.17 -1.47
C TYR A 81 18.68 -2.09 0.03
N GLU A 82 19.92 -1.80 0.38
CA GLU A 82 20.32 -1.51 1.75
C GLU A 82 19.77 -0.15 2.23
N GLY A 83 19.43 -0.07 3.52
CA GLY A 83 19.03 1.19 4.15
C GLY A 83 20.22 2.10 4.50
N ILE A 84 20.20 3.34 4.03
CA ILE A 84 21.29 4.34 4.19
C ILE A 84 21.63 4.68 5.67
N LYS A 85 20.68 4.50 6.59
CA LYS A 85 20.80 4.97 7.99
C LYS A 85 21.15 3.88 8.99
N ARG A 86 21.11 2.60 8.61
CA ARG A 86 21.39 1.47 9.51
C ARG A 86 22.60 0.76 8.94
N GLY A 87 23.57 0.41 9.79
CA GLY A 87 24.86 -0.13 9.35
C GLY A 87 24.75 -1.38 8.47
N HIS A 88 25.86 -1.72 7.82
CA HIS A 88 25.92 -2.84 6.87
C HIS A 88 25.93 -4.20 7.59
N PRO A 89 25.13 -5.17 7.15
CA PRO A 89 25.24 -6.55 7.62
C PRO A 89 26.53 -7.21 7.12
N ASP A 90 27.26 -7.90 7.98
CA ASP A 90 28.57 -8.50 7.62
C ASP A 90 28.48 -9.53 6.49
N VAL A 91 27.38 -10.29 6.44
CA VAL A 91 27.17 -11.34 5.43
C VAL A 91 25.71 -11.33 4.99
N VAL A 92 25.50 -11.20 3.69
CA VAL A 92 24.21 -11.40 3.03
C VAL A 92 24.40 -12.46 1.96
N ARG A 93 23.59 -13.53 2.01
CA ARG A 93 23.62 -14.61 1.03
C ARG A 93 22.24 -15.19 0.84
N ARG A 94 21.93 -15.64 -0.38
CA ARG A 94 20.76 -16.48 -0.63
C ARG A 94 20.94 -17.81 0.10
N VAL A 95 19.92 -18.21 0.86
CA VAL A 95 19.80 -19.57 1.40
C VAL A 95 18.73 -20.28 0.57
N PRO A 96 18.99 -21.48 0.01
CA PRO A 96 17.98 -22.21 -0.72
C PRO A 96 16.76 -22.50 0.15
N THR A 97 15.57 -22.24 -0.39
CA THR A 97 14.31 -22.60 0.25
C THR A 97 14.28 -24.10 0.49
N ALA A 98 14.12 -24.49 1.75
CA ALA A 98 13.98 -25.89 2.11
C ALA A 98 12.70 -26.44 1.46
N THR A 99 12.81 -27.56 0.74
CA THR A 99 11.62 -28.32 0.35
C THR A 99 10.92 -28.78 1.62
N ALA A 100 9.60 -28.60 1.67
CA ALA A 100 8.80 -28.95 2.85
C ALA A 100 9.06 -30.42 3.25
N GLN A 101 9.84 -30.62 4.30
CA GLN A 101 9.92 -31.91 4.97
C GLN A 101 8.68 -32.03 5.84
N ILE A 102 7.60 -32.50 5.23
CA ILE A 102 6.41 -32.93 5.97
C ILE A 102 6.81 -34.26 6.62
N SER A 103 7.08 -34.22 7.92
CA SER A 103 7.30 -35.39 8.78
C SER A 103 5.99 -36.11 9.07
#